data_AF-A0A0F9K7E1-F1
#
_entry.id   AF-A0A0F9K7E1-F1
#
_cell.length_a   1.000
_cell.length_b   1.000
_cell.length_c   1.000
_cell.angle_alpha   90.00
_cell.angle_beta   90.00
_cell.angle_gamma   90.00
#
_symmetry.space_group_name_H-M   'P 1'
#
loop_
_entity.id
_entity.type
_entity.pdbx_description
1 polymer ?
#
loop_
_entity_poly.entity_id
_entity_poly.type
_entity_poly.pdbx_seq_one_letter_code
_entity_poly.pdbx_strand_id
1 'polypeptide(L)'
;RRDFNMKKNKAEGVLPSQNWLFKKNKKALVWSMYRCPEAFSHISQNKLVKTSKYYIKFAKELIKEHGEIPCRKKLFKTPGGKAFYNYMMSLPNALKLGLTIDRRNNDGNYEPNNCVWATQFQQSRNMRTNRYITFKGKKLCIADWSYSLGGNHNLIHDRLKMGWPTTKALSTPVKK
;
A
#
# COMPACT_ATOMS: atom_id res chain seq x y z
N ARG A 1 -20.60 -24.27 33.27
CA ARG A 1 -20.62 -22.80 33.09
C ARG A 1 -19.47 -22.43 32.14
N ARG A 2 -19.65 -22.30 30.82
CA ARG A 2 -20.60 -21.40 30.15
C ARG A 2 -21.39 -22.13 29.06
N ASP A 3 -22.69 -21.88 29.08
CA ASP A 3 -23.72 -22.53 28.28
C ASP A 3 -23.64 -22.07 26.82
N PHE A 4 -23.49 -23.01 25.89
CA PHE A 4 -23.84 -22.80 24.49
C PHE A 4 -25.18 -23.46 24.23
N ASN A 5 -26.21 -22.63 24.25
CA ASN A 5 -27.60 -22.96 24.05
C ASN A 5 -27.78 -23.60 22.65
N MET A 6 -27.82 -24.94 22.59
CA MET A 6 -28.31 -25.69 21.44
C MET A 6 -29.83 -25.55 21.37
N LYS A 7 -30.33 -24.58 20.61
CA LYS A 7 -31.71 -24.62 20.10
C LYS A 7 -31.67 -24.93 18.61
N LYS A 8 -32.23 -26.11 18.28
CA LYS A 8 -32.60 -26.55 16.93
C LYS A 8 -33.40 -25.45 16.23
N ASN A 9 -32.99 -25.06 15.03
CA ASN A 9 -33.85 -24.45 14.01
C ASN A 9 -33.19 -24.62 12.62
N LYS A 10 -34.03 -24.96 11.63
CA LYS A 10 -33.88 -25.12 10.16
C LYS A 10 -32.49 -24.95 9.52
N ALA A 11 -32.21 -25.80 8.52
CA ALA A 11 -30.97 -25.96 7.78
C ALA A 11 -30.46 -24.72 6.99
N GLU A 12 -30.20 -23.62 7.67
CA GLU A 12 -29.45 -22.46 7.17
C GLU A 12 -28.17 -22.32 8.02
N GLY A 13 -27.31 -23.33 7.92
CA GLY A 13 -26.12 -23.43 8.74
C GLY A 13 -25.01 -22.51 8.23
N VAL A 14 -24.59 -21.55 9.06
CA VAL A 14 -23.33 -20.82 8.81
C VAL A 14 -22.18 -21.82 8.84
N LEU A 15 -21.51 -21.99 7.71
CA LEU A 15 -20.40 -22.92 7.55
C LEU A 15 -19.20 -22.45 8.41
N PRO A 16 -18.54 -23.33 9.20
CA PRO A 16 -17.37 -22.96 9.97
C PRO A 16 -16.23 -22.40 9.12
N SER A 17 -15.31 -21.65 9.73
CA SER A 17 -14.17 -21.07 9.01
C SER A 17 -13.37 -22.14 8.25
N GLN A 18 -12.80 -21.78 7.11
CA GLN A 18 -11.94 -22.69 6.32
C GLN A 18 -10.84 -23.33 7.17
N ASN A 19 -10.22 -22.57 8.07
CA ASN A 19 -9.21 -23.08 9.00
C ASN A 19 -9.73 -24.19 9.91
N TRP A 20 -10.98 -24.11 10.35
CA TRP A 20 -11.61 -25.18 11.14
C TRP A 20 -11.83 -26.43 10.27
N LEU A 21 -12.29 -26.26 9.03
CA LEU A 21 -12.51 -27.37 8.09
C LEU A 21 -11.21 -28.11 7.77
N PHE A 22 -10.11 -27.37 7.56
CA PHE A 22 -8.79 -27.97 7.40
C PHE A 22 -8.37 -28.78 8.64
N LYS A 23 -8.55 -28.22 9.84
CA LYS A 23 -8.25 -28.93 11.12
C LYS A 23 -9.11 -30.17 11.34
N LYS A 24 -10.29 -30.26 10.73
CA LYS A 24 -11.18 -31.44 10.81
C LYS A 24 -11.09 -32.34 9.58
N ASN A 25 -10.03 -32.22 8.79
CA ASN A 25 -9.77 -33.00 7.58
C ASN A 25 -10.89 -32.91 6.52
N LYS A 26 -11.64 -31.81 6.50
CA LYS A 26 -12.70 -31.51 5.52
C LYS A 26 -12.17 -30.67 4.35
N LYS A 27 -10.91 -30.90 3.95
CA LYS A 27 -10.25 -30.14 2.87
C LYS A 27 -10.97 -30.26 1.52
N ALA A 28 -11.54 -31.42 1.20
CA ALA A 28 -12.28 -31.65 -0.05
C ALA A 28 -13.46 -30.68 -0.20
N LEU A 29 -14.20 -30.43 0.87
CA LEU A 29 -15.30 -29.46 0.89
C LEU A 29 -14.80 -28.04 0.56
N VAL A 30 -13.65 -27.64 1.11
CA VAL A 30 -13.04 -26.34 0.80
C VAL A 30 -12.67 -26.24 -0.68
N TRP A 31 -12.09 -27.29 -1.27
CA TRP A 31 -11.77 -27.32 -2.70
C TRP A 31 -13.01 -27.32 -3.59
N SER A 32 -14.08 -28.02 -3.21
CA SER A 32 -15.36 -27.99 -3.92
C SER A 32 -15.98 -26.59 -3.93
N MET A 33 -15.91 -25.87 -2.80
CA MET A 33 -16.36 -24.48 -2.70
C MET A 33 -15.58 -23.55 -3.63
N TYR A 34 -14.28 -23.80 -3.85
CA TYR A 34 -13.47 -23.01 -4.80
C TYR A 34 -13.78 -23.35 -6.26
N ARG A 35 -14.06 -24.61 -6.57
CA ARG A 35 -14.33 -25.06 -7.95
C ARG A 35 -15.73 -24.71 -8.42
N CYS A 36 -16.71 -24.67 -7.52
CA CYS A 36 -18.11 -24.38 -7.86
C CYS A 36 -18.72 -23.39 -6.87
N PRO A 37 -18.29 -22.11 -6.88
CA PRO A 37 -18.74 -21.12 -5.90
C PRO A 37 -20.26 -20.86 -5.93
N GLU A 38 -20.89 -20.97 -7.11
CA GLU A 38 -22.34 -20.78 -7.30
C GLU A 38 -23.17 -21.76 -6.47
N ALA A 39 -22.76 -23.04 -6.42
CA ALA A 39 -23.44 -24.09 -5.66
C ALA A 39 -23.41 -23.86 -4.14
N PHE A 40 -22.47 -23.04 -3.64
CA PHE A 40 -22.34 -22.74 -2.21
C PHE A 40 -22.72 -21.29 -1.87
N SER A 41 -23.24 -20.52 -2.83
CA SER A 41 -23.57 -19.09 -2.66
C SER A 41 -24.63 -18.82 -1.58
N HIS A 42 -25.56 -19.76 -1.39
CA HIS A 42 -26.61 -19.69 -0.37
C HIS A 42 -26.13 -20.04 1.05
N ILE A 43 -24.89 -20.53 1.20
CA ILE A 43 -24.32 -20.94 2.49
C ILE A 43 -23.33 -19.88 2.96
N SER A 44 -23.71 -19.10 3.97
CA SER A 44 -22.81 -18.12 4.58
C SER A 44 -21.66 -18.82 5.33
N GLN A 45 -20.42 -18.36 5.13
CA GLN A 45 -19.24 -18.89 5.85
C GLN A 45 -18.81 -17.94 6.97
N ASN A 46 -18.62 -18.48 8.19
CA ASN A 46 -18.07 -17.75 9.32
C ASN A 46 -16.58 -17.45 9.07
N LYS A 47 -16.30 -16.21 8.62
CA LYS A 47 -14.95 -15.70 8.46
C LYS A 47 -14.49 -15.13 9.80
N LEU A 48 -13.53 -15.80 10.44
CA LEU A 48 -12.80 -15.22 11.57
C LEU A 48 -11.90 -14.10 11.06
N VAL A 49 -12.45 -12.89 10.93
CA VAL A 49 -11.70 -11.70 10.56
C VAL A 49 -11.07 -11.14 11.83
N LYS A 50 -9.75 -10.99 11.84
CA LYS A 50 -9.05 -10.29 12.91
C LYS A 50 -9.49 -8.82 12.90
N THR A 51 -9.90 -8.30 14.05
CA THR A 51 -10.39 -6.93 14.17
C THR A 51 -9.27 -5.91 14.08
N SER A 52 -9.59 -4.66 13.76
CA SER A 52 -8.63 -3.56 13.76
C SER A 52 -7.88 -3.41 15.09
N LYS A 53 -8.58 -3.63 16.21
CA LYS A 53 -7.99 -3.60 17.56
C LYS A 53 -6.89 -4.64 17.74
N TYR A 54 -7.05 -5.84 17.15
CA TYR A 54 -6.02 -6.88 17.18
C TYR A 54 -4.76 -6.43 16.45
N TYR A 55 -4.89 -5.87 15.25
CA TYR A 55 -3.74 -5.45 14.46
C TYR A 55 -3.04 -4.20 15.02
N ILE A 56 -3.77 -3.29 15.68
CA ILE A 56 -3.16 -2.18 16.43
C ILE A 56 -2.31 -2.71 17.59
N LYS A 57 -2.82 -3.70 18.33
CA LYS A 57 -2.06 -4.35 19.41
C LYS A 57 -0.79 -5.03 18.87
N PHE A 58 -0.94 -5.78 17.78
CA PHE A 58 0.17 -6.45 17.10
C PHE A 58 1.25 -5.46 16.62
N ALA A 59 0.86 -4.30 16.07
CA ALA A 59 1.80 -3.26 15.66
C ALA A 59 2.58 -2.67 16.85
N LYS A 60 1.90 -2.42 17.98
CA LYS A 60 2.54 -1.92 19.20
C LYS A 60 3.56 -2.90 19.77
N GLU A 61 3.26 -4.20 19.73
CA GLU A 61 4.18 -5.25 20.17
C GLU A 61 5.44 -5.30 19.29
N LEU A 62 5.28 -5.23 17.96
CA LEU A 62 6.41 -5.17 17.02
C LEU A 62 7.30 -3.94 17.25
N ILE A 63 6.70 -2.77 17.47
CA ILE A 63 7.44 -1.53 17.77
C ILE A 63 8.16 -1.64 19.11
N LYS A 64 7.56 -2.29 20.12
CA LYS A 64 8.21 -2.52 21.42
C LYS A 64 9.43 -3.43 21.29
N GLU A 65 9.36 -4.45 20.44
CA GLU A 65 10.43 -5.43 20.26
C GLU A 65 11.58 -4.90 19.38
N HIS A 66 11.26 -4.17 18.32
CA HIS A 66 12.24 -3.78 17.30
C HIS A 66 12.48 -2.27 17.19
N GLY A 67 11.81 -1.44 18.00
CA GLY A 67 11.82 0.02 17.91
C GLY A 67 10.95 0.58 16.78
N GLU A 68 10.73 -0.21 15.73
CA GLU A 68 9.94 0.14 14.54
C GLU A 68 9.20 -1.07 13.97
N ILE A 69 8.33 -0.85 12.98
CA ILE A 69 7.70 -1.96 12.25
C ILE A 69 8.76 -2.59 11.31
N PRO A 70 9.05 -3.89 11.43
CA PRO A 70 10.07 -4.54 10.60
C PRO A 70 9.76 -4.45 9.11
N CYS A 71 10.81 -4.37 8.28
CA CYS A 71 10.68 -4.43 6.83
C CYS A 71 9.96 -5.71 6.37
N ARG A 72 9.30 -5.67 5.20
CA ARG A 72 8.46 -6.77 4.68
C ARG A 72 9.09 -8.16 4.81
N LYS A 73 10.38 -8.29 4.48
CA LYS A 73 11.13 -9.57 4.55
C LYS A 73 11.25 -10.10 5.99
N LYS A 74 11.47 -9.23 6.98
CA LYS A 74 11.52 -9.59 8.40
C LYS A 74 10.11 -9.80 8.96
N LEU A 75 9.16 -8.94 8.59
CA LEU A 75 7.76 -9.05 8.99
C LEU A 75 7.14 -10.39 8.56
N PHE A 76 7.44 -10.90 7.37
CA PHE A 76 6.85 -12.17 6.90
C PHE A 76 7.39 -13.40 7.63
N LYS A 77 8.50 -13.24 8.37
CA LYS A 77 9.02 -14.29 9.25
C LYS A 77 8.33 -14.31 10.61
N THR A 78 7.61 -13.26 11.00
CA THR A 78 6.89 -13.24 12.29
C THR A 78 5.52 -13.92 12.17
N PRO A 79 5.07 -14.62 13.23
CA PRO A 79 3.73 -15.21 13.26
C PRO A 79 2.64 -14.15 13.06
N GLY A 80 1.83 -14.30 12.02
CA GLY A 80 0.77 -13.33 11.71
C GLY A 80 1.21 -12.11 10.90
N GLY A 81 2.49 -11.95 10.59
CA GLY A 81 3.02 -10.80 9.85
C GLY A 81 2.46 -10.66 8.42
N LYS A 82 2.27 -11.77 7.70
CA LYS A 82 1.62 -11.77 6.37
C LYS A 82 0.17 -11.29 6.42
N ALA A 83 -0.59 -11.72 7.44
CA ALA A 83 -1.98 -11.31 7.63
C ALA A 83 -2.07 -9.83 8.05
N PHE A 84 -1.15 -9.36 8.90
CA PHE A 84 -1.03 -7.95 9.27
C PHE A 84 -0.69 -7.06 8.07
N TYR A 85 0.25 -7.50 7.22
CA TYR A 85 0.60 -6.80 5.99
C TYR A 85 -0.62 -6.66 5.06
N ASN A 86 -1.35 -7.75 4.81
CA ASN A 86 -2.54 -7.72 3.95
C ASN A 86 -3.65 -6.82 4.53
N TYR A 87 -3.86 -6.87 5.84
CA TYR A 87 -4.81 -5.99 6.53
C TYR A 87 -4.40 -4.52 6.40
N MET A 88 -3.12 -4.21 6.59
CA MET A 88 -2.57 -2.87 6.38
C MET A 88 -2.70 -2.42 4.92
N MET A 89 -2.58 -3.31 3.93
CA MET A 89 -2.82 -2.96 2.52
C MET A 89 -4.31 -2.71 2.20
N SER A 90 -5.23 -3.20 3.03
CA SER A 90 -6.68 -3.11 2.78
C SER A 90 -7.36 -1.87 3.36
N LEU A 91 -6.73 -1.11 4.26
CA LEU A 91 -7.38 0.08 4.80
C LEU A 91 -7.16 1.28 3.87
N PRO A 92 -8.19 2.11 3.64
CA PRO A 92 -8.16 3.21 2.66
C PRO A 92 -7.08 4.26 2.91
N ASN A 93 -6.59 4.35 4.15
CA ASN A 93 -5.50 5.25 4.58
C ASN A 93 -4.41 4.53 5.37
N ALA A 94 -4.40 3.19 5.40
CA ALA A 94 -3.33 2.50 6.10
C ALA A 94 -2.03 2.67 5.35
N LEU A 95 -1.23 3.59 5.86
CA LEU A 95 0.21 3.40 5.96
C LEU A 95 0.82 3.11 4.60
N LYS A 96 0.77 4.07 3.69
CA LYS A 96 1.99 4.71 3.15
C LYS A 96 3.16 3.70 3.00
N LEU A 97 2.93 2.59 2.32
CA LEU A 97 3.88 1.48 2.22
C LEU A 97 4.57 1.59 0.87
N GLY A 98 5.85 1.92 0.95
CA GLY A 98 6.60 2.61 -0.10
C GLY A 98 7.17 3.95 0.37
N LEU A 99 6.90 4.36 1.63
CA LEU A 99 7.67 5.42 2.26
C LEU A 99 8.98 4.90 2.84
N THR A 100 10.04 5.69 2.67
CA THR A 100 11.27 5.56 3.45
C THR A 100 11.59 6.92 4.07
N ILE A 101 12.59 6.95 4.95
CA ILE A 101 13.07 8.20 5.53
C ILE A 101 13.75 9.02 4.43
N ASP A 102 13.37 10.29 4.32
CA ASP A 102 13.99 11.28 3.45
C ASP A 102 14.21 12.59 4.23
N ARG A 103 15.02 13.49 3.68
CA ARG A 103 15.28 14.81 4.25
C ARG A 103 14.28 15.82 3.71
N ARG A 104 13.64 16.60 4.57
CA ARG A 104 12.78 17.73 4.17
C ARG A 104 13.60 18.78 3.42
N ASN A 105 14.75 19.15 3.97
CA ASN A 105 15.76 19.96 3.31
C ASN A 105 16.89 19.05 2.81
N ASN A 106 16.97 18.88 1.49
CA ASN A 106 17.97 18.03 0.86
C ASN A 106 19.42 18.54 1.04
N ASP A 107 19.62 19.82 1.39
CA ASP A 107 20.94 20.38 1.68
C ASP A 107 21.36 20.21 3.16
N GLY A 108 20.47 19.70 4.03
CA GLY A 108 20.73 19.49 5.45
C GLY A 108 21.14 18.05 5.83
N ASN A 109 21.46 17.84 7.11
CA ASN A 109 21.82 16.53 7.70
C ASN A 109 20.59 15.69 8.10
N TYR A 110 20.80 14.41 8.41
CA TYR A 110 19.77 13.55 9.00
C TYR A 110 19.61 13.85 10.49
N GLU A 111 18.66 14.72 10.81
CA GLU A 111 18.34 15.15 12.17
C GLU A 111 16.81 15.06 12.39
N PRO A 112 16.32 14.89 13.64
CA PRO A 112 14.90 14.68 13.91
C PRO A 112 13.98 15.74 13.28
N ASN A 113 14.45 16.99 13.19
CA ASN A 113 13.70 18.10 12.61
C ASN A 113 13.79 18.19 11.07
N ASN A 114 14.76 17.50 10.46
CA ASN A 114 14.96 17.47 9.01
C ASN A 114 14.49 16.14 8.37
N CYS A 115 14.23 15.09 9.14
CA CYS A 115 13.76 13.80 8.61
C CYS A 115 12.23 13.75 8.45
N VAL A 116 11.75 13.22 7.33
CA VAL A 116 10.32 13.00 7.05
C VAL A 116 10.09 11.65 6.38
N TRP A 117 8.91 11.08 6.59
CA TRP A 117 8.47 9.87 5.88
C TRP A 117 7.93 10.23 4.48
N ALA A 118 8.68 9.87 3.44
CA ALA A 118 8.42 10.26 2.04
C ALA A 118 8.40 9.05 1.08
N THR A 119 7.56 9.10 0.04
CA THR A 119 7.45 8.03 -0.98
C THR A 119 8.68 8.02 -1.87
N GLN A 120 8.96 6.90 -2.55
CA GLN A 120 9.98 6.88 -3.62
C GLN A 120 9.76 7.98 -4.67
N PHE A 121 8.50 8.31 -4.97
CA PHE A 121 8.11 9.39 -5.88
C PHE A 121 8.44 10.79 -5.34
N GLN A 122 8.24 11.00 -4.04
CA GLN A 122 8.60 12.25 -3.34
C GLN A 122 10.12 12.38 -3.19
N GLN A 123 10.81 11.31 -2.79
CA GLN A 123 12.27 11.24 -2.75
C GLN A 123 12.90 11.51 -4.10
N SER A 124 12.37 10.86 -5.15
CA SER A 124 12.83 11.08 -6.53
C SER A 124 12.72 12.56 -6.91
N ARG A 125 11.63 13.25 -6.53
CA ARG A 125 11.49 14.71 -6.73
C ARG A 125 12.49 15.52 -5.91
N ASN A 126 12.80 15.08 -4.71
CA ASN A 126 13.71 15.75 -3.78
C ASN A 126 15.20 15.56 -4.11
N MET A 127 15.55 14.78 -5.13
CA MET A 127 16.94 14.56 -5.56
C MET A 127 17.58 15.85 -6.08
N ARG A 128 18.80 16.15 -5.63
CA ARG A 128 19.63 17.28 -6.12
C ARG A 128 19.87 17.27 -7.63
N THR A 129 19.82 16.10 -8.26
CA THR A 129 20.05 15.92 -9.69
C THR A 129 18.86 16.37 -10.53
N ASN A 130 17.70 16.61 -9.94
CA ASN A 130 16.54 17.08 -10.67
C ASN A 130 16.72 18.53 -11.11
N ARG A 131 16.46 18.77 -12.40
CA ARG A 131 16.41 20.11 -12.96
C ARG A 131 15.03 20.71 -12.77
N TYR A 132 14.97 21.79 -12.00
CA TYR A 132 13.76 22.58 -11.77
C TYR A 132 13.70 23.77 -12.71
N ILE A 133 12.50 24.08 -13.19
CA ILE A 133 12.25 25.22 -14.08
C ILE A 133 11.06 26.01 -13.53
N THR A 134 11.26 27.33 -13.39
CA THR A 134 10.21 28.26 -13.02
C THR A 134 9.59 28.86 -14.27
N PHE A 135 8.27 28.72 -14.44
CA PHE A 135 7.53 29.30 -15.55
C PHE A 135 6.11 29.66 -15.11
N LYS A 136 5.63 30.86 -15.48
CA LYS A 136 4.32 31.41 -15.09
C LYS A 136 4.02 31.29 -13.57
N GLY A 137 5.00 31.63 -12.73
CA GLY A 137 4.86 31.58 -11.28
C GLY A 137 4.89 30.19 -10.64
N LYS A 138 5.05 29.11 -11.43
CA LYS A 138 5.17 27.73 -10.92
C LYS A 138 6.59 27.22 -11.08
N LYS A 139 7.15 26.62 -10.03
CA LYS A 139 8.45 25.93 -10.05
C LYS A 139 8.21 24.42 -9.98
N LEU A 140 8.49 23.70 -11.05
CA LEU A 140 8.32 22.25 -11.15
C LEU A 140 9.58 21.61 -11.74
N CYS A 141 9.77 20.31 -11.51
CA CYS A 141 10.82 19.56 -12.19
C CYS A 141 10.45 19.32 -13.66
N ILE A 142 11.44 19.04 -14.50
CA ILE A 142 11.24 18.80 -15.94
C ILE A 142 10.20 17.70 -16.20
N ALA A 143 10.24 16.59 -15.45
CA ALA A 143 9.30 15.49 -15.63
C ALA A 143 7.85 15.92 -15.34
N ASP A 144 7.64 16.70 -14.28
CA ASP A 144 6.31 17.21 -13.91
C ASP A 144 5.77 18.18 -14.97
N TRP A 145 6.63 19.02 -15.53
CA TRP A 145 6.27 19.86 -16.68
C TRP A 145 5.85 19.03 -17.90
N SER A 146 6.60 17.97 -18.23
CA SER A 146 6.24 17.07 -19.32
C SER A 146 4.85 16.44 -19.14
N TYR A 147 4.54 15.96 -17.92
CA TYR A 147 3.23 15.39 -17.60
C TYR A 147 2.12 16.44 -17.67
N SER A 148 2.37 17.69 -17.23
CA SER A 148 1.37 18.77 -17.28
C SER A 148 0.93 19.11 -18.71
N LEU A 149 1.81 18.87 -19.70
CA LEU A 149 1.51 19.06 -21.13
C LEU A 149 0.86 17.83 -21.77
N GLY A 150 0.65 16.75 -21.02
CA GLY A 150 0.11 15.49 -21.51
C GLY A 150 1.13 14.62 -22.25
N GLY A 151 2.44 14.89 -22.08
CA GLY A 151 3.52 14.15 -22.72
C GLY A 151 4.10 13.02 -21.87
N ASN A 152 5.06 12.29 -22.47
CA ASN A 152 5.89 11.35 -21.73
C ASN A 152 6.90 12.08 -20.82
N HIS A 153 7.50 11.39 -19.84
CA HIS A 153 8.42 12.03 -18.88
C HIS A 153 9.62 12.78 -19.50
N ASN A 154 10.07 12.36 -20.69
CA ASN A 154 11.23 12.93 -21.38
C ASN A 154 10.92 14.13 -22.27
N LEU A 155 9.65 14.46 -22.54
CA LEU A 155 9.26 15.48 -23.51
C LEU A 155 10.03 16.81 -23.36
N ILE A 156 10.00 17.41 -22.17
CA ILE A 156 10.66 18.69 -21.93
C ILE A 156 12.18 18.54 -21.93
N HIS A 157 12.70 17.44 -21.42
CA HIS A 157 14.13 17.13 -21.48
C HIS A 157 14.62 17.11 -22.93
N ASP A 158 13.91 16.43 -23.82
CA ASP A 158 14.28 16.27 -25.21
C ASP A 158 14.19 17.60 -25.97
N ARG A 159 13.14 18.39 -25.72
CA ARG A 159 13.03 19.76 -26.26
C ARG A 159 14.22 20.63 -25.87
N LEU A 160 14.60 20.62 -24.59
CA LEU A 160 15.76 21.39 -24.10
C LEU A 160 17.07 20.86 -24.70
N LYS A 161 17.21 19.53 -24.85
CA LYS A 161 18.36 18.90 -25.50
C LYS A 161 18.48 19.28 -26.98
N MET A 162 17.35 19.47 -27.66
CA MET A 162 17.28 20.02 -29.02
C MET A 162 17.52 21.54 -29.09
N GLY A 163 17.90 22.18 -27.98
CA GLY A 163 18.22 23.61 -27.94
C GLY A 163 16.99 24.52 -27.91
N TRP A 164 15.80 24.00 -27.59
CA TRP A 164 14.62 24.87 -27.49
C TRP A 164 14.74 25.82 -26.31
N PRO A 165 14.36 27.10 -26.47
CA PRO A 165 14.18 28.00 -25.34
C PRO A 165 13.16 27.44 -24.35
N THR A 166 13.42 27.58 -23.06
CA THR A 166 12.56 27.08 -21.98
C THR A 166 11.10 27.52 -22.13
N THR A 167 10.88 28.78 -22.52
CA THR A 167 9.54 29.35 -22.75
C THR A 167 8.81 28.62 -23.88
N LYS A 168 9.50 28.34 -24.99
CA LYS A 168 8.96 27.58 -26.13
C LYS A 168 8.71 26.13 -25.77
N ALA A 169 9.65 25.49 -25.05
CA ALA A 169 9.53 24.12 -24.61
C ALA A 169 8.29 23.89 -23.72
N LEU A 170 7.97 24.85 -22.86
CA LEU A 170 6.83 24.76 -21.92
C LEU A 170 5.49 25.29 -22.47
N SER A 171 5.49 26.04 -23.58
CA SER A 171 4.26 26.58 -24.18
C SER A 171 3.73 25.74 -25.34
N THR A 172 4.56 24.87 -25.93
CA THR A 172 4.17 24.08 -27.10
C THR A 172 3.41 22.81 -26.67
N PRO A 173 2.15 22.60 -27.10
CA PRO A 173 1.37 21.42 -26.73
C PRO A 173 1.92 20.13 -27.36
N VAL A 174 1.52 18.98 -26.82
CA VAL A 174 1.83 17.66 -27.40
C VAL A 174 0.88 17.40 -28.56
N LYS A 175 1.40 17.07 -29.73
CA LYS A 175 0.58 16.56 -30.84
C LYS A 175 0.13 15.14 -30.46
N LYS A 176 -1.18 14.94 -30.34
CA LYS A 176 -1.77 13.61 -30.15
C LYS A 176 -1.74 12.83 -31.46
#